data_AF-A0A383EUX3-F1
#
_entry.id   AF-A0A383EUX3-F1
#
_cell.length_a   1.000
_cell.length_b   1.000
_cell.length_c   1.000
_cell.angle_alpha   90.00
_cell.angle_beta   90.00
_cell.angle_gamma   90.00
#
_symmetry.space_group_name_H-M   'P 1'
#
loop_
_entity.id
_entity.type
_entity.pdbx_description
1 polymer ?
#
loop_
_entity_poly.entity_id
_entity_poly.type
_entity_poly.pdbx_seq_one_letter_code
_entity_poly.pdbx_strand_id
1 'polypeptide(L)'
;PIDGMGPVLLAHRHESDDLPTILGYGHGDVVRGQEGQWAEDRDPWTLERDGEKVYGRGTADNKAQHSVHMAALKSVIDERGSLGFNSKFMIETGEENGSKGLKELVTQNENNFAADVFFASDGPRVDITKPNLTLGCRGMHNFDLMLEMREGGHHSGNWGGLLANPGIVLSHALATIVDTHGKILVEGWRLPPISNSVREALKDVKREGGEGAPEINAEWGEPGLTTPE
;
A
#
# COMPACT_ATOMS: atom_id res chain seq x y z
N PRO A 1 -10.61 13.52 -14.72
CA PRO A 1 -10.54 13.62 -13.25
C PRO A 1 -11.93 13.48 -12.64
N ILE A 2 -12.06 12.69 -11.58
CA ILE A 2 -13.30 12.64 -10.78
C ILE A 2 -13.35 13.91 -9.92
N ASP A 3 -14.52 14.52 -9.81
CA ASP A 3 -14.70 15.71 -8.98
C ASP A 3 -14.35 15.43 -7.51
N GLY A 4 -13.64 16.36 -6.89
CA GLY A 4 -13.12 16.19 -5.51
C GLY A 4 -11.91 15.27 -5.36
N MET A 5 -11.37 14.69 -6.44
CA MET A 5 -10.10 13.94 -6.41
C MET A 5 -8.95 14.81 -6.94
N GLY A 6 -7.75 14.57 -6.42
CA GLY A 6 -6.56 15.32 -6.79
C GLY A 6 -6.11 15.05 -8.23
N PRO A 7 -5.27 15.92 -8.82
CA PRO A 7 -4.78 15.76 -10.18
C PRO A 7 -3.77 14.59 -10.29
N VAL A 8 -3.60 14.13 -11.53
CA VAL A 8 -2.51 13.22 -11.91
C VAL A 8 -1.57 13.99 -12.84
N LEU A 9 -0.29 14.04 -12.49
CA LEU A 9 0.77 14.57 -13.34
C LEU A 9 1.35 13.43 -14.17
N LEU A 10 1.51 13.67 -15.47
CA LEU A 10 2.24 12.78 -16.37
C LEU A 10 3.36 13.58 -17.06
N ALA A 11 4.60 13.29 -16.72
CA ALA A 11 5.77 13.82 -17.40
C ALA A 11 6.23 12.85 -18.49
N HIS A 12 6.73 13.38 -19.61
CA HIS A 12 7.22 12.57 -20.72
C HIS A 12 8.52 13.16 -21.29
N ARG A 13 9.50 12.29 -21.51
CA ARG A 13 10.71 12.52 -22.29
C ARG A 13 10.80 11.46 -23.37
N HIS A 14 10.74 11.90 -24.62
CA HIS A 14 10.94 11.06 -25.80
C HIS A 14 12.36 11.26 -26.33
N GLU A 15 13.06 10.15 -26.57
CA GLU A 15 14.42 10.13 -27.14
C GLU A 15 14.43 9.54 -28.56
N SER A 16 13.66 8.50 -28.85
CA SER A 16 13.51 7.91 -30.20
C SER A 16 12.34 6.93 -30.26
N ASP A 17 11.73 6.76 -31.43
CA ASP A 17 10.67 5.77 -31.67
C ASP A 17 11.16 4.30 -31.64
N ASP A 18 12.47 4.08 -31.83
CA ASP A 18 13.09 2.76 -31.81
C ASP A 18 13.48 2.28 -30.39
N LEU A 19 13.24 3.11 -29.37
CA LEU A 19 13.61 2.83 -27.98
C LEU A 19 12.40 2.40 -27.13
N PRO A 20 12.60 1.51 -26.14
CA PRO A 20 11.53 1.14 -25.24
C PRO A 20 11.08 2.33 -24.40
N THR A 21 9.81 2.32 -24.02
CA THR A 21 9.20 3.29 -23.10
C THR A 21 9.08 2.68 -21.71
N ILE A 22 9.61 3.39 -20.72
CA ILE A 22 9.50 3.04 -19.31
C ILE A 22 8.56 4.03 -18.63
N LEU A 23 7.53 3.53 -17.95
CA LEU A 23 6.62 4.30 -17.11
C LEU A 23 6.98 4.11 -15.63
N GLY A 24 7.50 5.18 -15.01
CA GLY A 24 7.64 5.28 -13.56
C GLY A 24 6.38 5.79 -12.88
N TYR A 25 6.16 5.37 -11.63
CA TYR A 25 5.05 5.81 -10.80
C TYR A 25 5.50 6.24 -9.39
N GLY A 26 4.76 7.21 -8.83
CA GLY A 26 4.68 7.50 -7.40
C GLY A 26 3.40 8.28 -7.10
N HIS A 27 3.20 8.65 -5.83
CA HIS A 27 2.08 9.50 -5.42
C HIS A 27 2.54 10.63 -4.48
N GLY A 28 1.91 11.79 -4.59
CA GLY A 28 2.29 13.03 -3.91
C GLY A 28 1.43 13.38 -2.70
N ASP A 29 0.30 12.69 -2.51
CA ASP A 29 -0.49 12.73 -1.28
C ASP A 29 0.18 11.91 -0.16
N VAL A 30 -0.31 12.12 1.06
CA VAL A 30 0.18 11.46 2.27
C VAL A 30 -0.97 11.35 3.25
N VAL A 31 -0.95 10.35 4.15
CA VAL A 31 -1.86 10.35 5.31
C VAL A 31 -1.69 11.58 6.22
N ARG A 32 -2.61 11.73 7.18
CA ARG A 32 -2.59 12.80 8.20
C ARG A 32 -1.23 12.86 8.93
N GLY A 33 -0.82 14.08 9.28
CA GLY A 33 0.44 14.36 9.97
C GLY A 33 0.57 13.61 11.30
N GLN A 34 -0.52 13.55 12.10
CA GLN A 34 -0.52 13.04 13.47
C GLN A 34 0.35 13.88 14.42
N GLU A 35 0.27 15.21 14.26
CA GLU A 35 0.95 16.22 15.05
C GLU A 35 0.79 15.96 16.56
N GLY A 36 1.90 16.06 17.30
CA GLY A 36 1.92 15.78 18.75
C GLY A 36 1.92 14.31 19.14
N GLN A 37 1.91 13.37 18.19
CA GLN A 37 2.03 11.92 18.46
C GLN A 37 3.39 11.34 18.06
N TRP A 38 4.27 12.15 17.46
CA TRP A 38 5.60 11.71 17.04
C TRP A 38 6.56 11.67 18.23
N ALA A 39 7.45 10.67 18.23
CA ALA A 39 8.49 10.54 19.24
C ALA A 39 9.45 11.74 19.22
N GLU A 40 9.93 12.13 20.40
CA GLU A 40 10.83 13.27 20.61
C GLU A 40 10.24 14.61 20.10
N ASP A 41 8.93 14.77 20.18
CA ASP A 41 8.20 15.99 19.82
C ASP A 41 8.44 16.48 18.37
N ARG A 42 8.78 15.55 17.46
CA ARG A 42 9.04 15.86 16.04
C ARG A 42 7.80 16.42 15.34
N ASP A 43 8.03 17.37 14.44
CA ASP A 43 7.00 17.89 13.53
C ASP A 43 6.94 17.03 12.26
N PRO A 44 5.80 16.38 11.94
CA PRO A 44 5.66 15.59 10.71
C PRO A 44 5.94 16.38 9.43
N TRP A 45 5.79 17.69 9.43
CA TRP A 45 5.94 18.52 8.24
C TRP A 45 7.35 19.13 8.08
N THR A 46 8.23 18.85 9.03
CA THR A 46 9.64 19.24 8.96
C THR A 46 10.50 18.01 8.71
N LEU A 47 11.38 18.08 7.71
CA LEU A 47 12.37 17.03 7.50
C LEU A 47 13.45 17.12 8.56
N GLU A 48 13.62 16.04 9.31
CA GLU A 48 14.65 15.91 10.34
C GLU A 48 15.52 14.69 10.05
N ARG A 49 16.83 14.81 10.29
CA ARG A 49 17.76 13.68 10.19
C ARG A 49 18.28 13.35 11.57
N ASP A 50 18.19 12.08 11.94
CA ASP A 50 18.83 11.52 13.14
C ASP A 50 19.57 10.23 12.75
N GLY A 51 20.91 10.31 12.81
CA GLY A 51 21.81 9.30 12.29
C GLY A 51 21.58 8.98 10.81
N GLU A 52 21.26 7.71 10.54
CA GLU A 52 20.97 7.20 9.19
C GLU A 52 19.48 7.31 8.82
N LYS A 53 18.62 7.79 9.72
CA LYS A 53 17.18 7.90 9.52
C LYS A 53 16.79 9.33 9.15
N VAL A 54 15.81 9.45 8.26
CA VAL A 54 15.20 10.73 7.87
C VAL A 54 13.71 10.68 8.22
N TYR A 55 13.32 11.54 9.14
CA TYR A 55 11.96 11.66 9.65
C TYR A 55 11.21 12.79 8.94
N GLY A 56 9.93 12.57 8.72
CA GLY A 56 9.01 13.48 8.06
C GLY A 56 7.89 12.72 7.35
N ARG A 57 6.68 13.26 7.36
CA ARG A 57 5.54 12.69 6.64
C ARG A 57 5.82 12.70 5.15
N GLY A 58 5.78 11.52 4.52
CA GLY A 58 6.09 11.36 3.10
C GLY A 58 7.50 10.87 2.80
N THR A 59 8.40 10.75 3.80
CA THR A 59 9.80 10.35 3.51
C THR A 59 9.91 8.90 3.08
N ALA A 60 9.14 7.99 3.67
CA ALA A 60 9.13 6.57 3.28
C ALA A 60 8.01 6.20 2.30
N ASP A 61 6.98 7.05 2.21
CA ASP A 61 5.71 6.74 1.55
C ASP A 61 5.02 8.04 1.10
N ASN A 62 5.20 8.51 -0.14
CA ASN A 62 6.09 8.00 -1.20
C ASN A 62 7.06 9.08 -1.74
N LYS A 63 7.03 10.29 -1.17
CA LYS A 63 7.72 11.49 -1.69
C LYS A 63 9.21 11.31 -1.91
N ALA A 64 9.95 10.74 -0.96
CA ALA A 64 11.39 10.57 -1.17
C ALA A 64 11.70 9.50 -2.22
N GLN A 65 10.90 8.44 -2.32
CA GLN A 65 11.14 7.33 -3.24
C GLN A 65 11.03 7.78 -4.69
N HIS A 66 9.91 8.39 -5.08
CA HIS A 66 9.79 8.92 -6.45
C HIS A 66 10.73 10.10 -6.72
N SER A 67 11.07 10.91 -5.70
CA SER A 67 12.07 11.98 -5.86
C SER A 67 13.47 11.44 -6.16
N VAL A 68 13.88 10.34 -5.50
CA VAL A 68 15.15 9.68 -5.78
C VAL A 68 15.19 9.12 -7.21
N HIS A 69 14.07 8.56 -7.70
CA HIS A 69 13.99 8.12 -9.10
C HIS A 69 14.18 9.28 -10.08
N MET A 70 13.47 10.40 -9.87
CA MET A 70 13.60 11.59 -10.72
C MET A 70 15.02 12.18 -10.65
N ALA A 71 15.64 12.20 -9.47
CA ALA A 71 17.02 12.65 -9.32
C ALA A 71 18.01 11.74 -10.07
N ALA A 72 17.82 10.42 -10.03
CA ALA A 72 18.64 9.48 -10.78
C ALA A 72 18.53 9.69 -12.30
N LEU A 73 17.31 9.87 -12.82
CA LEU A 73 17.09 10.20 -14.24
C LEU A 73 17.81 11.50 -14.63
N LYS A 74 17.71 12.53 -13.79
CA LYS A 74 18.43 13.79 -13.99
C LYS A 74 19.94 13.58 -14.03
N SER A 75 20.51 12.85 -13.08
CA SER A 75 21.96 12.59 -13.03
C SER A 75 22.46 11.85 -14.27
N VAL A 76 21.69 10.89 -14.79
CA VAL A 76 22.04 10.17 -16.02
C VAL A 76 22.03 11.12 -17.23
N ILE A 77 21.02 11.98 -17.34
CA ILE A 77 20.92 12.98 -18.41
C ILE A 77 22.07 13.98 -18.34
N ASP A 78 22.39 14.50 -17.14
CA ASP A 78 23.48 15.46 -16.97
C ASP A 78 24.84 14.87 -17.37
N GLU A 79 25.08 13.60 -17.07
CA GLU A 79 26.35 12.92 -17.36
C GLU A 79 26.46 12.43 -18.81
N ARG A 80 25.37 11.86 -19.37
CA ARG A 80 25.39 11.16 -20.67
C ARG A 80 24.67 11.90 -21.79
N GLY A 81 23.90 12.94 -21.48
CA GLY A 81 23.01 13.65 -22.41
C GLY A 81 21.72 12.89 -22.78
N SER A 82 21.61 11.61 -22.42
CA SER A 82 20.47 10.73 -22.77
C SER A 82 20.27 9.64 -21.72
N LEU A 83 19.06 9.08 -21.68
CA LEU A 83 18.69 7.94 -20.83
C LEU A 83 18.96 6.60 -21.53
N GLY A 84 18.83 6.57 -22.86
CA GLY A 84 18.85 5.33 -23.65
C GLY A 84 17.47 4.64 -23.71
N PHE A 85 16.40 5.35 -23.33
CA PHE A 85 15.01 4.90 -23.39
C PHE A 85 14.05 6.10 -23.35
N ASN A 86 12.81 5.91 -23.80
CA ASN A 86 11.74 6.89 -23.60
C ASN A 86 11.24 6.79 -22.15
N SER A 87 11.08 7.92 -21.46
CA SER A 87 10.68 7.96 -20.06
C SER A 87 9.34 8.64 -19.90
N LYS A 88 8.38 7.96 -19.28
CA LYS A 88 7.15 8.54 -18.74
C LYS A 88 7.21 8.45 -17.22
N PHE A 89 6.73 9.47 -16.51
CA PHE A 89 6.67 9.43 -15.05
C PHE A 89 5.34 10.00 -14.57
N MET A 90 4.57 9.17 -13.86
CA MET A 90 3.26 9.53 -13.31
C MET A 90 3.38 9.83 -11.83
N ILE A 91 2.76 10.93 -11.39
CA ILE A 91 2.54 11.23 -9.97
C ILE A 91 1.05 11.47 -9.76
N GLU A 92 0.38 10.60 -9.01
CA GLU A 92 -0.99 10.84 -8.57
C GLU A 92 -1.06 11.54 -7.21
N THR A 93 -2.27 11.88 -6.74
CA THR A 93 -2.47 12.56 -5.45
C THR A 93 -3.69 12.01 -4.69
N GLY A 94 -4.00 10.73 -4.87
CA GLY A 94 -5.10 10.08 -4.19
C GLY A 94 -4.86 8.63 -3.79
N GLU A 95 -3.60 8.16 -3.80
CA GLU A 95 -3.24 6.77 -3.46
C GLU A 95 -3.76 6.41 -2.06
N GLU A 96 -3.55 7.30 -1.10
CA GLU A 96 -3.89 7.14 0.31
C GLU A 96 -5.43 7.19 0.54
N ASN A 97 -6.18 7.49 -0.52
CA ASN A 97 -7.64 7.49 -0.57
C ASN A 97 -8.19 6.53 -1.64
N GLY A 98 -7.39 5.52 -2.01
CA GLY A 98 -7.76 4.42 -2.90
C GLY A 98 -7.75 4.75 -4.39
N SER A 99 -6.97 5.75 -4.82
CA SER A 99 -6.72 6.12 -6.22
C SER A 99 -8.01 6.29 -7.06
N LYS A 100 -9.06 6.83 -6.44
CA LYS A 100 -10.39 6.94 -7.06
C LYS A 100 -10.32 7.72 -8.37
N GLY A 101 -10.71 7.09 -9.47
CA GLY A 101 -10.73 7.71 -10.80
C GLY A 101 -9.46 7.52 -11.62
N LEU A 102 -8.38 6.97 -11.03
CA LEU A 102 -7.12 6.74 -11.74
C LEU A 102 -7.31 5.73 -12.87
N LYS A 103 -8.02 4.63 -12.60
CA LYS A 103 -8.30 3.59 -13.60
C LYS A 103 -9.02 4.16 -14.82
N GLU A 104 -10.07 4.94 -14.60
CA GLU A 104 -10.86 5.57 -15.65
C GLU A 104 -10.00 6.57 -16.44
N LEU A 105 -9.18 7.37 -15.74
CA LEU A 105 -8.29 8.33 -16.36
C LEU A 105 -7.25 7.66 -17.27
N VAL A 106 -6.60 6.59 -16.78
CA VAL A 106 -5.62 5.81 -17.57
C VAL A 106 -6.30 5.16 -18.76
N THR A 107 -7.47 4.55 -18.57
CA THR A 107 -8.24 3.90 -19.65
C THR A 107 -8.63 4.90 -20.75
N GLN A 108 -9.07 6.10 -20.37
CA GLN A 108 -9.43 7.15 -21.34
C GLN A 108 -8.23 7.75 -22.09
N ASN A 109 -7.01 7.54 -21.58
CA ASN A 109 -5.79 8.11 -22.11
C ASN A 109 -4.73 7.03 -22.36
N GLU A 110 -5.15 5.84 -22.77
CA GLU A 110 -4.30 4.64 -22.84
C GLU A 110 -2.98 4.88 -23.58
N ASN A 111 -3.02 5.56 -24.73
CA ASN A 111 -1.82 5.90 -25.50
C ASN A 111 -0.82 6.77 -24.72
N ASN A 112 -1.31 7.68 -23.88
CA ASN A 112 -0.44 8.52 -23.05
C ASN A 112 0.27 7.69 -21.98
N PHE A 113 -0.37 6.66 -21.43
CA PHE A 113 0.18 5.81 -20.37
C PHE A 113 0.84 4.52 -20.87
N ALA A 114 0.67 4.17 -22.15
CA ALA A 114 1.29 2.98 -22.74
C ALA A 114 2.83 3.01 -22.58
N ALA A 115 3.39 1.88 -22.16
CA ALA A 115 4.81 1.68 -21.93
C ALA A 115 5.16 0.19 -22.03
N ASP A 116 6.41 -0.12 -22.34
CA ASP A 116 6.95 -1.48 -22.39
C ASP A 116 7.25 -2.03 -20.99
N VAL A 117 7.60 -1.13 -20.06
CA VAL A 117 7.92 -1.47 -18.67
C VAL A 117 7.25 -0.48 -17.72
N PHE A 118 6.61 -1.00 -16.69
CA PHE A 118 6.11 -0.23 -15.55
C PHE A 118 6.98 -0.49 -14.32
N PHE A 119 7.35 0.56 -13.59
CA PHE A 119 8.04 0.41 -12.32
C PHE A 119 7.58 1.43 -11.28
N ALA A 120 7.58 1.01 -10.03
CA ALA A 120 7.27 1.82 -8.87
C ALA A 120 8.14 1.38 -7.70
N SER A 121 8.48 2.32 -6.83
CA SER A 121 9.04 2.02 -5.51
C SER A 121 8.03 2.53 -4.51
N ASP A 122 7.17 1.64 -4.03
CA ASP A 122 6.09 2.00 -3.13
C ASP A 122 5.74 0.82 -2.22
N GLY A 123 6.48 0.74 -1.11
CA GLY A 123 6.39 -0.37 -0.19
C GLY A 123 7.69 -0.65 0.59
N PRO A 124 7.58 -1.38 1.69
CA PRO A 124 8.72 -1.69 2.53
C PRO A 124 9.64 -2.73 1.87
N ARG A 125 10.92 -2.71 2.27
CA ARG A 125 11.82 -3.83 2.02
C ARG A 125 11.52 -4.97 2.98
N VAL A 126 11.64 -6.21 2.50
CA VAL A 126 11.54 -7.41 3.35
C VAL A 126 12.74 -7.53 4.28
N ASP A 127 13.92 -7.11 3.82
CA ASP A 127 15.20 -7.15 4.53
C ASP A 127 15.98 -5.86 4.19
N ILE A 128 16.46 -5.13 5.20
CA ILE A 128 17.18 -3.86 4.99
C ILE A 128 18.55 -4.07 4.32
N THR A 129 19.12 -5.27 4.43
CA THR A 129 20.45 -5.64 3.92
C THR A 129 20.41 -6.17 2.49
N LYS A 130 19.23 -6.48 1.95
CA LYS A 130 19.05 -7.07 0.61
C LYS A 130 18.12 -6.22 -0.25
N PRO A 131 18.38 -6.11 -1.57
CA PRO A 131 17.41 -5.54 -2.49
C PRO A 131 16.18 -6.45 -2.58
N ASN A 132 15.02 -5.84 -2.79
CA ASN A 132 13.74 -6.54 -2.93
C ASN A 132 13.08 -6.16 -4.25
N LEU A 133 12.61 -7.16 -5.00
CA LEU A 133 11.79 -6.97 -6.18
C LEU A 133 10.41 -7.56 -5.90
N THR A 134 9.42 -6.69 -5.73
CA THR A 134 8.03 -7.10 -5.52
C THR A 134 7.36 -7.33 -6.87
N LEU A 135 6.88 -8.55 -7.11
CA LEU A 135 6.24 -8.95 -8.37
C LEU A 135 4.71 -9.01 -8.28
N GLY A 136 4.14 -8.62 -7.13
CA GLY A 136 2.70 -8.57 -6.92
C GLY A 136 2.34 -8.05 -5.54
N CYS A 137 1.14 -7.50 -5.43
CA CYS A 137 0.56 -7.02 -4.18
C CYS A 137 -0.75 -7.78 -3.91
N ARG A 138 -1.12 -7.91 -2.63
CA ARG A 138 -2.45 -8.41 -2.27
C ARG A 138 -3.49 -7.34 -2.66
N GLY A 139 -4.64 -7.79 -3.16
CA GLY A 139 -5.81 -6.93 -3.29
C GLY A 139 -6.48 -6.68 -1.94
N MET A 140 -7.36 -5.68 -1.88
CA MET A 140 -8.16 -5.38 -0.70
C MET A 140 -9.61 -5.09 -1.13
N HIS A 141 -10.55 -5.51 -0.30
CA HIS A 141 -11.96 -5.16 -0.43
C HIS A 141 -12.51 -4.75 0.94
N ASN A 142 -12.87 -3.48 1.07
CA ASN A 142 -13.45 -2.92 2.30
C ASN A 142 -14.97 -2.95 2.21
N PHE A 143 -15.64 -3.31 3.30
CA PHE A 143 -17.09 -3.30 3.43
C PHE A 143 -17.51 -2.87 4.83
N ASP A 144 -18.67 -2.24 4.94
CA ASP A 144 -19.27 -1.89 6.22
C ASP A 144 -20.26 -2.97 6.66
N LEU A 145 -20.05 -3.53 7.86
CA LEU A 145 -21.01 -4.43 8.49
C LEU A 145 -21.81 -3.65 9.54
N MET A 146 -23.03 -3.27 9.17
CA MET A 146 -23.91 -2.47 10.02
C MET A 146 -25.07 -3.30 10.56
N LEU A 147 -25.40 -3.09 11.84
CA LEU A 147 -26.55 -3.71 12.48
C LEU A 147 -27.39 -2.66 13.20
N GLU A 148 -28.50 -2.29 12.58
CA GLU A 148 -29.49 -1.39 13.16
C GLU A 148 -30.65 -2.21 13.73
N MET A 149 -30.71 -2.32 15.06
CA MET A 149 -31.75 -3.13 15.72
C MET A 149 -32.96 -2.32 16.21
N ARG A 150 -32.76 -1.04 16.53
CA ARG A 150 -33.76 -0.16 17.14
C ARG A 150 -33.27 1.28 17.17
N GLU A 151 -34.22 2.20 17.33
CA GLU A 151 -33.97 3.63 17.46
C GLU A 151 -33.40 3.98 18.85
N GLY A 152 -32.30 4.75 18.86
CA GLY A 152 -31.75 5.34 20.08
C GLY A 152 -30.95 4.40 20.99
N GLY A 153 -30.25 5.00 21.95
CA GLY A 153 -29.54 4.28 23.01
C GLY A 153 -30.47 3.95 24.17
N HIS A 154 -30.33 2.75 24.74
CA HIS A 154 -31.10 2.31 25.91
C HIS A 154 -30.19 2.07 27.12
N HIS A 155 -30.67 2.45 28.31
CA HIS A 155 -29.92 2.30 29.56
C HIS A 155 -29.57 0.83 29.84
N SER A 156 -28.27 0.50 29.86
CA SER A 156 -27.79 -0.88 29.95
C SER A 156 -28.19 -1.60 31.24
N GLY A 157 -28.39 -0.87 32.35
CA GLY A 157 -28.88 -1.46 33.60
C GLY A 157 -30.37 -1.83 33.59
N ASN A 158 -31.20 -1.07 32.87
CA ASN A 158 -32.65 -1.29 32.84
C ASN A 158 -33.04 -2.34 31.80
N TRP A 159 -32.27 -2.39 30.71
CA TRP A 159 -32.57 -3.21 29.54
C TRP A 159 -31.57 -4.35 29.33
N GLY A 160 -30.54 -4.44 30.16
CA GLY A 160 -29.55 -5.52 30.14
C GLY A 160 -30.21 -6.87 30.38
N GLY A 161 -30.03 -7.80 29.44
CA GLY A 161 -30.66 -9.12 29.46
C GLY A 161 -32.11 -9.16 28.96
N LEU A 162 -32.75 -8.01 28.72
CA LEU A 162 -34.09 -7.93 28.15
C LEU A 162 -34.07 -7.65 26.64
N LEU A 163 -33.09 -6.88 26.17
CA LEU A 163 -32.91 -6.58 24.75
C LEU A 163 -31.67 -7.28 24.19
N ALA A 164 -31.75 -7.71 22.93
CA ALA A 164 -30.56 -8.17 22.21
C ALA A 164 -29.54 -7.04 22.12
N ASN A 165 -28.29 -7.32 22.48
CA ASN A 165 -27.21 -6.34 22.40
C ASN A 165 -26.61 -6.36 20.98
N PRO A 166 -26.71 -5.26 20.21
CA PRO A 166 -26.22 -5.24 18.84
C PRO A 166 -24.70 -5.48 18.76
N GLY A 167 -23.91 -5.03 19.74
CA GLY A 167 -22.47 -5.29 19.80
C GLY A 167 -22.13 -6.77 19.99
N ILE A 168 -22.95 -7.51 20.77
CA ILE A 168 -22.77 -8.97 20.95
C ILE A 168 -23.20 -9.73 19.70
N VAL A 169 -24.28 -9.32 19.04
CA VAL A 169 -24.69 -9.96 17.78
C VAL A 169 -23.65 -9.70 16.69
N LEU A 170 -23.12 -8.49 16.61
CA LEU A 170 -22.06 -8.14 15.66
C LEU A 170 -20.77 -8.92 15.94
N SER A 171 -20.39 -9.12 17.21
CA SER A 171 -19.22 -9.93 17.54
C SER A 171 -19.38 -11.40 17.14
N HIS A 172 -20.58 -11.98 17.29
CA HIS A 172 -20.88 -13.30 16.78
C HIS A 172 -20.86 -13.37 15.26
N ALA A 173 -21.36 -12.35 14.56
CA ALA A 173 -21.27 -12.28 13.10
C ALA A 173 -19.80 -12.23 12.63
N LEU A 174 -18.96 -11.42 13.26
CA LEU A 174 -17.52 -11.35 12.96
C LEU A 174 -16.81 -12.70 13.20
N ALA A 175 -17.17 -13.41 14.28
CA ALA A 175 -16.64 -14.74 14.58
C ALA A 175 -17.04 -15.81 13.55
N THR A 176 -17.99 -15.53 12.66
CA THR A 176 -18.34 -16.44 11.55
C THR A 176 -17.51 -16.19 10.29
N ILE A 177 -16.75 -15.09 10.25
CA ILE A 177 -15.91 -14.69 9.11
C ILE A 177 -14.49 -15.20 9.27
N VAL A 178 -13.93 -15.10 10.48
CA VAL A 178 -12.55 -15.47 10.82
C VAL A 178 -12.51 -16.14 12.19
N ASP A 179 -11.71 -17.19 12.34
CA ASP A 179 -11.56 -17.87 13.62
C ASP A 179 -10.53 -17.20 14.55
N THR A 180 -10.30 -17.81 15.72
CA THR A 180 -9.37 -17.29 16.74
C THR A 180 -7.89 -17.33 16.33
N HIS A 181 -7.57 -17.97 15.21
CA HIS A 181 -6.23 -18.09 14.64
C HIS A 181 -6.11 -17.35 13.30
N GLY A 182 -7.09 -16.53 12.91
CA GLY A 182 -7.01 -15.77 11.66
C GLY A 182 -7.36 -16.57 10.40
N LYS A 183 -7.86 -17.81 10.53
CA LYS A 183 -8.32 -18.60 9.39
C LYS A 183 -9.63 -18.05 8.87
N ILE A 184 -9.73 -17.88 7.55
CA ILE A 184 -10.96 -17.39 6.92
C ILE A 184 -12.00 -18.51 6.93
N LEU A 185 -13.19 -18.26 7.45
CA LEU A 185 -14.28 -19.25 7.56
C LEU A 185 -15.25 -19.20 6.37
N VAL A 186 -15.31 -18.06 5.66
CA VAL A 186 -16.12 -17.92 4.44
C VAL A 186 -15.43 -18.64 3.28
N GLU A 187 -15.97 -19.77 2.85
CA GLU A 187 -15.35 -20.62 1.82
C GLU A 187 -15.06 -19.86 0.52
N GLY A 188 -16.00 -19.04 0.05
CA GLY A 188 -15.84 -18.25 -1.17
C GLY A 188 -14.79 -17.13 -1.09
N TRP A 189 -14.21 -16.87 0.09
CA TRP A 189 -13.14 -15.88 0.27
C TRP A 189 -11.75 -16.52 0.34
N ARG A 190 -11.67 -17.84 0.46
CA ARG A 190 -10.37 -18.54 0.51
C ARG A 190 -9.73 -18.55 -0.86
N LEU A 191 -8.42 -18.32 -0.87
CA LEU A 191 -7.62 -18.35 -2.08
C LEU A 191 -7.40 -19.81 -2.55
N PRO A 192 -7.26 -20.04 -3.87
CA PRO A 192 -6.71 -21.30 -4.34
C PRO A 192 -5.29 -21.50 -3.79
N PRO A 193 -4.80 -22.75 -3.72
CA PRO A 193 -3.44 -23.03 -3.27
C PRO A 193 -2.40 -22.26 -4.09
N ILE A 194 -1.38 -21.73 -3.41
CA ILE A 194 -0.24 -21.10 -4.06
C ILE A 194 0.50 -22.12 -4.93
N SER A 195 0.77 -21.73 -6.18
CA SER A 195 1.49 -22.57 -7.14
C SER A 195 2.92 -22.87 -6.70
N ASN A 196 3.43 -24.04 -7.08
CA ASN A 196 4.80 -24.47 -6.71
C ASN A 196 5.89 -23.49 -7.18
N SER A 197 5.70 -22.81 -8.31
CA SER A 197 6.66 -21.82 -8.81
C SER A 197 6.77 -20.61 -7.88
N VAL A 198 5.65 -20.16 -7.30
CA VAL A 198 5.64 -19.09 -6.30
C VAL A 198 6.28 -19.57 -4.99
N ARG A 199 5.95 -20.77 -4.54
CA ARG A 199 6.59 -21.36 -3.33
C ARG A 199 8.11 -21.45 -3.48
N GLU A 200 8.57 -21.89 -4.65
CA GLU A 200 9.99 -21.98 -4.97
C GLU A 200 10.67 -20.61 -4.99
N ALA A 201 10.01 -19.59 -5.55
CA ALA A 201 10.53 -18.22 -5.55
C ALA A 201 10.62 -17.61 -4.14
N LEU A 202 9.75 -18.04 -3.22
CA LEU A 202 9.66 -17.53 -1.85
C LEU A 202 10.51 -18.32 -0.84
N LYS A 203 11.04 -19.50 -1.19
CA LYS A 203 11.66 -20.43 -0.23
C LYS A 203 12.81 -19.83 0.60
N ASP A 204 13.54 -18.88 0.03
CA ASP A 204 14.70 -18.23 0.65
C ASP A 204 14.36 -16.83 1.19
N VAL A 205 13.11 -16.38 1.02
CA VAL A 205 12.61 -15.10 1.53
C VAL A 205 12.30 -15.27 3.01
N LYS A 206 12.96 -14.46 3.85
CA LYS A 206 12.71 -14.40 5.29
C LYS A 206 12.18 -13.03 5.63
N ARG A 207 11.01 -12.97 6.24
CA ARG A 207 10.44 -11.72 6.74
C ARG A 207 10.86 -11.55 8.19
N GLU A 208 11.77 -10.63 8.44
CA GLU A 208 12.22 -10.26 9.77
C GLU A 208 11.74 -8.85 10.06
N GLY A 209 11.18 -8.61 11.24
CA GLY A 209 10.67 -7.27 11.60
C GLY A 209 11.79 -6.23 11.75
N GLY A 210 13.03 -6.68 12.00
CA GLY A 210 14.16 -5.82 12.37
C GLY A 210 14.25 -5.59 13.87
N GLU A 211 15.26 -4.83 14.30
CA GLU A 211 15.47 -4.49 15.70
C GLU A 211 14.30 -3.66 16.26
N GLY A 212 13.71 -4.11 17.38
CA GLY A 212 12.58 -3.44 18.03
C GLY A 212 11.22 -3.68 17.38
N ALA A 213 11.14 -4.55 16.37
CA ALA A 213 9.87 -4.88 15.72
C ALA A 213 9.01 -5.86 16.54
N PRO A 214 7.68 -5.86 16.33
CA PRO A 214 6.78 -6.83 16.97
C PRO A 214 7.13 -8.28 16.61
N GLU A 215 6.87 -9.20 17.54
CA GLU A 215 6.98 -10.63 17.30
C GLU A 215 5.94 -11.09 16.28
N ILE A 216 6.37 -11.86 15.28
CA ILE A 216 5.50 -12.42 14.26
C ILE A 216 4.79 -13.64 14.86
N ASN A 217 3.46 -13.63 14.87
CA ASN A 217 2.67 -14.79 15.28
C ASN A 217 2.54 -15.79 14.11
N ALA A 218 3.33 -16.87 14.16
CA ALA A 218 3.32 -17.92 13.13
C ALA A 218 2.01 -18.72 13.06
N GLU A 219 1.17 -18.66 14.11
CA GLU A 219 -0.12 -19.34 14.20
C GLU A 219 -1.29 -18.45 13.74
N TRP A 220 -1.02 -17.26 13.20
CA TRP A 220 -2.04 -16.34 12.72
C TRP A 220 -2.14 -16.32 11.19
N GLY A 221 -3.30 -16.70 10.64
CA GLY A 221 -3.61 -16.66 9.23
C GLY A 221 -4.22 -17.95 8.69
N GLU A 222 -4.30 -18.08 7.36
CA GLU A 222 -4.80 -19.31 6.73
C GLU A 222 -3.78 -20.45 6.88
N PRO A 223 -4.19 -21.63 7.38
CA PRO A 223 -3.29 -22.77 7.55
C PRO A 223 -2.64 -23.23 6.24
N GLY A 224 -1.37 -23.63 6.31
CA GLY A 224 -0.61 -24.14 5.16
C GLY A 224 0.06 -23.07 4.30
N LEU A 225 -0.02 -21.80 4.73
CA LEU A 225 0.79 -20.70 4.21
C LEU A 225 1.93 -20.37 5.18
N THR A 226 3.08 -20.04 4.62
CA THR A 226 4.25 -19.53 5.35
C THR A 226 4.21 -18.00 5.43
N THR A 227 5.04 -17.37 6.27
CA THR A 227 5.05 -15.89 6.39
C THR A 227 5.34 -15.14 5.07
N PRO A 228 6.19 -15.65 4.15
CA PRO A 228 6.38 -15.03 2.83
C PRO A 228 5.21 -15.21 1.85
N GLU A 229 4.30 -16.14 2.12
CA GLU A 229 3.12 -16.48 1.30
C GLU A 229 1.90 -15.63 1.72
#